data_AF-A0A1B8WKD1-F1
#
_entry.id   AF-A0A1B8WKD1-F1
#
_cell.length_a   1.000
_cell.length_b   1.000
_cell.length_c   1.000
_cell.angle_alpha   90.00
_cell.angle_beta   90.00
_cell.angle_gamma   90.00
#
_symmetry.space_group_name_H-M   'P 1'
#
loop_
_entity.id
_entity.type
_entity.pdbx_description
1 polymer ?
#
loop_
_entity_poly.entity_id
_entity_poly.type
_entity_poly.pdbx_seq_one_letter_code
_entity_poly.pdbx_strand_id
1 'polypeptide(L)'
;MIGDFSPKIVELTDNILFGDIWERKELSPRDGSLITVSNLITSGNTEQLGFHLNKAKENGISEEELKEVITHLAFYAGWPKAMSAIIVAKDRICNKPRRAQHQCPIFTS
;
A
#
# COMPACT_ATOMS: atom_id res chain seq x y z
N MET A 1 15.77 -4.14 -18.34
CA MET A 1 15.27 -3.72 -17.00
C MET A 1 14.81 -2.26 -17.08
N ILE A 2 13.99 -1.73 -16.15
CA ILE A 2 13.59 -0.30 -16.20
C ILE A 2 14.82 0.62 -16.22
N GLY A 3 15.88 0.29 -15.48
CA GLY A 3 17.12 1.06 -15.47
C GLY A 3 17.84 1.15 -16.82
N ASP A 4 17.76 0.11 -17.65
CA ASP A 4 18.34 0.12 -18.99
C ASP A 4 17.51 0.98 -19.96
N PHE A 5 16.20 1.07 -19.73
CA PHE A 5 15.27 1.82 -20.56
C PHE A 5 15.20 3.30 -20.18
N SER A 6 15.27 3.60 -18.88
CA SER A 6 15.25 4.96 -18.34
C SER A 6 16.12 5.04 -17.08
N PRO A 7 17.44 5.28 -17.24
CA PRO A 7 18.36 5.31 -16.11
C PRO A 7 18.08 6.49 -15.16
N LYS A 8 17.61 7.63 -15.69
CA LYS A 8 17.40 8.83 -14.87
C LYS A 8 16.28 8.67 -13.86
N ILE A 9 15.19 7.96 -14.17
CA ILE A 9 14.12 7.76 -13.20
C ILE A 9 14.60 6.89 -12.04
N VAL A 10 15.42 5.87 -12.30
CA VAL A 10 16.03 5.03 -11.26
C VAL A 10 16.97 5.86 -10.39
N GLU A 11 17.86 6.66 -10.98
CA GLU A 11 18.75 7.56 -10.24
C GLU A 11 17.98 8.52 -9.33
N LEU A 12 16.89 9.11 -9.80
CA LEU A 12 16.06 10.02 -9.00
C LEU A 12 15.31 9.28 -7.88
N THR A 13 14.81 8.07 -8.15
CA THR A 13 14.17 7.23 -7.14
C THR A 13 15.15 6.86 -6.03
N ASP A 14 16.37 6.48 -6.37
CA ASP A 14 17.34 6.04 -5.37
C ASP A 14 17.91 7.24 -4.59
N ASN A 15 18.39 8.27 -5.28
CA ASN A 15 19.15 9.34 -4.65
C ASN A 15 18.26 10.42 -4.02
N ILE A 16 17.18 10.81 -4.70
CA ILE A 16 16.35 11.94 -4.25
C ILE A 16 15.18 11.44 -3.44
N LEU A 17 14.41 10.48 -3.95
CA LEU A 17 13.23 10.00 -3.24
C LEU A 17 13.64 9.25 -1.97
N PHE A 18 14.33 8.12 -2.10
CA PHE A 18 14.68 7.30 -0.94
C PHE A 18 15.95 7.74 -0.22
N GLY A 19 16.90 8.37 -0.91
CA GLY A 19 18.15 8.85 -0.32
C GLY A 19 18.09 10.20 0.39
N ASP A 20 17.05 11.00 0.15
CA ASP A 20 16.87 12.33 0.77
C ASP A 20 15.46 12.52 1.32
N ILE A 21 14.44 12.63 0.46
CA ILE A 21 13.09 13.04 0.86
C ILE A 21 12.49 12.13 1.94
N TRP A 22 12.69 10.82 1.86
CA TRP A 22 12.20 9.86 2.86
C TRP A 22 13.03 9.80 4.16
N GLU A 23 14.26 10.35 4.16
CA GLU A 23 15.19 10.36 5.29
C GLU A 23 15.15 11.67 6.10
N ARG A 24 14.36 12.65 5.63
CA ARG A 24 14.14 13.92 6.31
C ARG A 24 13.53 13.71 7.70
N LYS A 25 14.10 14.38 8.71
CA LYS A 25 13.77 14.15 10.13
C LYS A 25 12.56 14.94 10.63
N GLU A 26 12.11 15.93 9.86
CA GLU A 26 10.99 16.79 10.22
C GLU A 26 9.63 16.07 10.12
N LEU A 27 9.58 14.95 9.42
CA LEU A 27 8.41 14.08 9.31
C LEU A 27 8.83 12.65 9.64
N SER A 28 8.11 12.00 10.57
CA SER A 28 8.45 10.63 10.94
C SER A 28 8.24 9.67 9.74
N PRO A 29 9.03 8.59 9.60
CA PRO A 29 8.80 7.58 8.57
C PRO A 29 7.39 6.98 8.61
N ARG A 30 6.83 6.84 9.82
CA ARG A 30 5.45 6.44 10.06
C ARG A 30 4.48 7.40 9.37
N ASP A 31 4.56 8.69 9.68
CA ASP A 31 3.61 9.68 9.15
C ASP A 31 3.81 9.94 7.65
N GLY A 32 5.06 9.90 7.15
CA GLY A 32 5.35 9.96 5.73
C GLY A 32 4.73 8.79 4.95
N SER A 33 4.72 7.59 5.54
CA SER A 33 4.06 6.43 4.96
C SER A 33 2.54 6.58 4.97
N LEU A 34 1.98 7.09 6.07
CA LEU A 34 0.53 7.35 6.19
C LEU A 34 0.05 8.35 5.12
N ILE A 35 0.79 9.44 4.93
CA ILE A 35 0.49 10.46 3.90
C ILE A 35 0.58 9.85 2.50
N THR A 36 1.64 9.08 2.23
CA THR A 36 1.84 8.44 0.92
C THR A 36 0.72 7.46 0.60
N VAL A 37 0.37 6.57 1.55
CA VAL A 37 -0.75 5.62 1.41
C VAL A 37 -2.05 6.37 1.17
N SER A 38 -2.35 7.39 1.97
CA SER A 38 -3.56 8.20 1.82
C SER A 38 -3.65 8.83 0.42
N ASN A 39 -2.55 9.42 -0.06
CA ASN A 39 -2.49 10.04 -1.38
C ASN A 39 -2.68 9.03 -2.53
N LEU A 40 -2.10 7.83 -2.42
CA LEU A 40 -2.29 6.78 -3.42
C LEU A 40 -3.75 6.31 -3.48
N ILE A 41 -4.40 6.17 -2.32
CA ILE A 41 -5.83 5.83 -2.23
C ILE A 41 -6.68 6.92 -2.86
N THR A 42 -6.48 8.19 -2.48
CA THR A 42 -7.30 9.31 -2.98
C THR A 42 -7.06 9.59 -4.47
N SER A 43 -5.89 9.24 -4.99
CA SER A 43 -5.56 9.33 -6.42
C SER A 43 -6.06 8.12 -7.23
N GLY A 44 -6.35 6.99 -6.58
CA GLY A 44 -6.72 5.74 -7.24
C GLY A 44 -5.53 4.93 -7.79
N ASN A 45 -4.30 5.24 -7.36
CA ASN A 45 -3.06 4.65 -7.86
C ASN A 45 -2.75 3.31 -7.17
N THR A 46 -3.63 2.34 -7.39
CA THR A 46 -3.60 1.06 -6.68
C THR A 46 -2.40 0.17 -7.05
N GLU A 47 -1.78 0.39 -8.21
CA GLU A 47 -0.60 -0.38 -8.63
C GLU A 47 0.61 -0.15 -7.72
N GLN A 48 0.74 1.05 -7.14
CA GLN A 48 1.82 1.41 -6.20
C GLN A 48 1.44 1.15 -4.74
N LEU A 49 0.14 1.08 -4.45
CA LEU A 49 -0.38 1.00 -3.08
C LEU A 49 0.15 -0.21 -2.32
N GLY A 50 0.28 -1.37 -2.98
CA GLY A 50 0.74 -2.60 -2.32
C GLY A 50 2.14 -2.48 -1.70
N PHE A 51 3.08 -1.85 -2.39
CA PHE A 51 4.43 -1.60 -1.87
C PHE A 51 4.38 -0.68 -0.66
N HIS A 52 3.64 0.43 -0.76
CA HIS A 52 3.57 1.43 0.30
C HIS A 52 2.77 0.98 1.53
N LEU A 53 1.81 0.04 1.39
CA LEU A 53 1.16 -0.59 2.54
C LEU A 53 2.13 -1.45 3.36
N ASN A 54 3.03 -2.20 2.70
CA ASN A 54 4.07 -2.96 3.40
C ASN A 54 5.06 -2.04 4.10
N LYS A 55 5.55 -1.01 3.39
CA LYS A 55 6.44 0.01 3.97
C LYS A 55 5.81 0.75 5.15
N ALA A 56 4.51 1.03 5.08
CA ALA A 56 3.75 1.61 6.19
C ALA A 56 3.75 0.70 7.44
N LYS A 57 3.58 -0.62 7.25
CA LYS A 57 3.67 -1.59 8.35
C LYS A 57 5.09 -1.70 8.94
N GLU A 58 6.11 -1.73 8.08
CA GLU A 58 7.51 -1.72 8.49
C GLU A 58 7.84 -0.46 9.33
N ASN A 59 7.24 0.68 8.96
CA ASN A 59 7.35 1.95 9.68
C ASN A 59 6.39 2.06 10.89
N GLY A 60 5.71 0.98 11.28
CA GLY A 60 4.97 0.87 12.54
C GLY A 60 3.49 1.26 12.48
N ILE A 61 2.88 1.40 11.31
CA ILE A 61 1.42 1.57 11.20
C ILE A 61 0.76 0.20 11.32
N SER A 62 -0.24 0.07 12.20
CA SER A 62 -0.94 -1.20 12.40
C SER A 62 -1.88 -1.55 11.24
N GLU A 63 -2.28 -2.82 11.16
CA GLU A 63 -3.27 -3.25 10.17
C GLU A 63 -4.64 -2.58 10.44
N GLU A 64 -5.00 -2.39 11.70
CA GLU A 64 -6.21 -1.69 12.11
C GLU A 64 -6.20 -0.22 11.68
N GLU A 65 -5.08 0.48 11.89
CA GLU A 65 -4.93 1.88 11.45
C GLU A 65 -5.07 2.01 9.92
N LEU A 66 -4.46 1.10 9.15
CA LEU A 66 -4.58 1.11 7.68
C LEU A 66 -6.01 0.85 7.21
N LYS A 67 -6.75 -0.06 7.87
CA LYS A 67 -8.17 -0.29 7.60
C LYS A 67 -9.02 0.95 7.90
N GLU A 68 -8.74 1.63 9.01
CA GLU A 68 -9.44 2.86 9.38
C GLU A 68 -9.15 4.00 8.41
N VAL A 69 -7.91 4.16 7.94
CA VAL A 69 -7.56 5.15 6.90
C VAL A 69 -8.37 4.92 5.62
N ILE A 70 -8.45 3.68 5.14
CA ILE A 70 -9.21 3.35 3.93
C ILE A 70 -10.70 3.63 4.14
N THR A 71 -11.26 3.23 5.28
CA THR A 71 -12.66 3.46 5.64
C THR A 71 -12.97 4.95 5.73
N HIS A 72 -12.10 5.72 6.39
CA HIS A 72 -12.25 7.16 6.53
C HIS A 72 -12.22 7.85 5.17
N LEU A 73 -11.26 7.47 4.31
CA LEU A 73 -11.14 8.02 2.96
C LEU A 73 -12.29 7.63 2.03
N ALA A 74 -13.10 6.62 2.35
CA ALA A 74 -14.31 6.34 1.58
C ALA A 74 -15.29 7.53 1.58
N PHE A 75 -15.31 8.32 2.64
CA PHE A 75 -16.15 9.51 2.78
C PHE A 75 -15.57 10.75 2.10
N TYR A 76 -14.23 10.84 1.94
CA TYR A 76 -13.55 12.01 1.36
C TYR A 76 -13.15 11.82 -0.10
N ALA A 77 -12.78 10.61 -0.49
CA ALA A 77 -12.31 10.27 -1.83
C ALA A 77 -13.32 9.42 -2.63
N GLY A 78 -14.40 8.99 -1.99
CA GLY A 78 -15.48 8.22 -2.59
C GLY A 78 -15.30 6.70 -2.47
N TRP A 79 -16.43 6.01 -2.39
CA TRP A 79 -16.52 4.56 -2.20
C TRP A 79 -15.69 3.73 -3.21
N PRO A 80 -15.68 4.02 -4.52
CA PRO A 80 -14.94 3.20 -5.49
C PRO A 80 -13.43 3.13 -5.22
N LYS A 81 -12.81 4.25 -4.81
CA LYS A 81 -11.39 4.30 -4.51
C LYS A 81 -11.06 3.54 -3.23
N ALA A 82 -11.86 3.71 -2.19
CA ALA A 82 -11.70 2.97 -0.94
C ALA A 82 -11.89 1.45 -1.14
N MET A 83 -12.88 1.03 -1.93
CA MET A 83 -13.09 -0.38 -2.27
C MET A 83 -11.93 -0.97 -3.08
N SER A 84 -11.35 -0.21 -4.00
CA SER A 84 -10.17 -0.66 -4.74
C SER A 84 -8.96 -0.81 -3.79
N ALA A 85 -8.78 0.14 -2.88
CA ALA A 85 -7.71 0.10 -1.88
C ALA A 85 -7.85 -1.07 -0.89
N ILE A 86 -9.05 -1.35 -0.39
CA ILE A 86 -9.25 -2.44 0.58
C ILE A 86 -9.00 -3.83 -0.02
N ILE A 87 -9.24 -4.00 -1.33
CA ILE A 87 -8.89 -5.23 -2.05
C ILE A 87 -7.38 -5.44 -2.05
N VAL A 88 -6.60 -4.39 -2.36
CA VAL A 88 -5.14 -4.45 -2.31
C VAL A 88 -4.64 -4.70 -0.88
N ALA A 89 -5.21 -4.01 0.10
CA ALA A 89 -4.86 -4.22 1.51
C ALA A 89 -5.13 -5.66 1.94
N LYS A 90 -6.29 -6.22 1.61
CA LYS A 90 -6.62 -7.62 1.91
C LYS A 90 -5.58 -8.60 1.33
N ASP A 91 -5.07 -8.35 0.13
CA ASP A 91 -4.05 -9.21 -0.49
C ASP A 91 -2.67 -9.08 0.18
N ARG A 92 -2.28 -7.85 0.55
CA ARG A 92 -0.92 -7.55 1.00
C ARG A 92 -0.72 -7.63 2.51
N ILE A 93 -1.71 -7.22 3.30
CA ILE A 93 -1.55 -7.04 4.75
C ILE A 93 -2.31 -8.05 5.59
N CYS A 94 -3.41 -8.65 5.08
CA CYS A 94 -4.11 -9.70 5.81
C CYS A 94 -3.36 -11.03 5.72
N ASN A 95 -2.65 -11.36 6.80
CA ASN A 95 -1.85 -12.58 6.89
C ASN A 95 -2.74 -13.78 7.26
N LYS A 96 -3.52 -14.31 6.31
CA LYS A 96 -4.03 -15.67 6.45
C LYS A 96 -2.93 -16.61 5.94
N PRO A 97 -2.44 -17.58 6.72
CA PRO A 97 -1.68 -18.68 6.11
C PRO A 97 -2.56 -19.24 4.99
N ARG A 98 -1.99 -19.43 3.79
CA ARG A 98 -2.68 -20.09 2.66
C ARG A 98 -3.01 -21.53 3.05
N ARG A 99 -4.01 -21.73 3.92
CA ARG A 99 -4.58 -23.04 4.19
C ARG A 99 -5.37 -23.41 2.95
N ALA A 100 -4.79 -24.35 2.20
CA ALA A 100 -5.45 -25.30 1.30
C ALA A 100 -6.65 -24.74 0.51
N GLN A 101 -6.40 -24.12 -0.64
CA GLN A 101 -7.40 -23.99 -1.71
C GLN A 101 -7.66 -25.32 -2.46
N HIS A 102 -7.39 -26.47 -1.82
CA HIS A 102 -7.70 -27.80 -2.35
C HIS A 102 -8.52 -28.58 -1.32
N GLN A 103 -9.76 -28.14 -1.10
CA GLN A 103 -10.88 -29.02 -0.74
C GLN A 103 -12.16 -28.18 -0.77
N CYS A 104 -12.67 -27.97 -1.98
CA CYS A 104 -14.10 -27.78 -2.17
C CYS A 104 -14.69 -29.19 -2.29
N PRO A 105 -15.39 -29.73 -1.27
CA PRO A 105 -16.22 -30.90 -1.50
C PRO A 105 -17.35 -30.44 -2.42
N ILE A 106 -17.33 -31.03 -3.61
CA ILE A 106 -18.35 -30.93 -4.64
C ILE A 106 -19.68 -31.28 -3.98
N PHE A 107 -20.71 -30.47 -4.23
CA PHE A 107 -22.09 -30.77 -3.91
C PHE A 107 -22.46 -32.19 -4.36
N THR A 108 -22.81 -33.05 -3.40
CA THR A 108 -23.76 -34.17 -3.47
C THR A 108 -24.30 -34.27 -2.04
N SER A 109 -25.58 -34.07 -1.72
CA SER A 109 -26.82 -34.40 -2.42
C SER A 109 -27.91 -33.37 -2.19
#